data_AF-A0A0H5AJ28-F1
#
_entry.id   AF-A0A0H5AJ28-F1
#
_cell.length_a   1.000
_cell.length_b   1.000
_cell.length_c   1.000
_cell.angle_alpha   90.00
_cell.angle_beta   90.00
_cell.angle_gamma   90.00
#
_symmetry.space_group_name_H-M   'P 1'
#
loop_
_entity.id
_entity.type
_entity.pdbx_description
1 polymer ?
#
loop_
_entity_poly.entity_id
_entity_poly.type
_entity_poly.pdbx_seq_one_letter_code
_entity_poly.pdbx_strand_id
1 'polypeptide(L)'
;IQTSQDARFYALSNKFDGFSNKGKPLVVQFSVKHEQNIDCGGGYVKLVDCSLDQTDMHGESPYEIMFGPDICGPGTKKVHVILSYKGKNHLINKDIRCKDDGYTHFYTLIVKPDNTYEVLIDNEKVESGNLEDDWDFLAPKKIKDPNAKKPEDWDDKATIPDPDDKKPEDWDKPEHIPDPDASKPEDWDDEMDGEWEPPMVDNPDYKGEWQAKQLDNPNYKGAWEHPEIDNPEYSADDNLHLRNEICTVGFDLWQVKSGTIFDNVLIPDDIELASKVAAE
;
A
#
# COMPACT_ATOMS: atom_id res chain seq x y z
N ILE A 1 -30.39 2.67 9.95
CA ILE A 1 -29.83 3.81 10.74
C ILE A 1 -29.23 4.82 9.77
N GLN A 2 -29.57 6.11 9.84
CA GLN A 2 -29.03 7.15 8.94
C GLN A 2 -28.29 8.24 9.71
N THR A 3 -27.13 8.68 9.21
CA THR A 3 -26.42 9.85 9.75
C THR A 3 -27.13 11.15 9.35
N SER A 4 -27.20 12.14 10.24
CA SER A 4 -28.07 13.34 10.07
C SER A 4 -27.40 14.70 10.27
N GLN A 5 -26.15 14.71 10.72
CA GLN A 5 -25.31 15.89 10.99
C GLN A 5 -24.00 15.82 10.20
N ASP A 6 -23.74 16.85 9.41
CA ASP A 6 -22.48 17.00 8.67
C ASP A 6 -21.31 17.30 9.60
N ALA A 7 -20.10 16.90 9.17
CA ALA A 7 -18.83 17.10 9.86
C ALA A 7 -18.88 16.66 11.33
N ARG A 8 -19.33 15.42 11.56
CA ARG A 8 -19.47 14.84 12.89
C ARG A 8 -18.90 13.44 12.98
N PHE A 9 -18.41 13.13 14.18
CA PHE A 9 -18.20 11.77 14.63
C PHE A 9 -19.53 11.18 15.11
N TYR A 10 -19.78 9.94 14.73
CA TYR A 10 -20.89 9.12 15.17
C TYR A 10 -20.35 7.95 15.96
N ALA A 11 -20.89 7.72 17.14
CA ALA A 11 -20.64 6.53 17.94
C ALA A 11 -22.00 5.93 18.34
N LEU A 12 -22.28 4.72 17.85
CA LEU A 12 -23.48 3.97 18.17
C LEU A 12 -23.14 2.50 18.26
N SER A 13 -23.57 1.81 19.31
CA SER A 13 -23.32 0.38 19.45
C SER A 13 -24.56 -0.37 19.89
N ASN A 14 -24.58 -1.67 19.59
CA ASN A 14 -25.61 -2.58 20.06
C ASN A 14 -24.95 -3.85 20.60
N LYS A 15 -25.33 -4.23 21.82
CA LYS A 15 -24.80 -5.40 22.52
C LYS A 15 -25.76 -6.58 22.34
N PHE A 16 -25.20 -7.77 22.19
CA PHE A 16 -25.92 -9.02 22.03
C PHE A 16 -25.28 -10.12 22.90
N ASP A 17 -25.86 -11.31 22.89
CA ASP A 17 -25.32 -12.46 23.61
C ASP A 17 -23.96 -12.84 23.04
N GLY A 18 -22.94 -12.84 23.90
CA GLY A 18 -21.56 -13.08 23.50
C GLY A 18 -21.34 -14.47 22.91
N PHE A 19 -20.52 -14.56 21.86
CA PHE A 19 -20.15 -15.82 21.24
C PHE A 19 -18.69 -15.86 20.79
N SER A 20 -18.20 -17.05 20.45
CA SER A 20 -16.90 -17.30 19.82
C SER A 20 -17.09 -17.94 18.46
N ASN A 21 -16.22 -17.61 17.49
CA ASN A 21 -16.18 -18.30 16.20
C ASN A 21 -15.30 -19.57 16.20
N LYS A 22 -14.96 -20.11 17.38
CA LYS A 22 -14.13 -21.32 17.46
C LYS A 22 -14.74 -22.49 16.68
N GLY A 23 -14.03 -22.96 15.66
CA GLY A 23 -14.43 -24.10 14.84
C GLY A 23 -15.61 -23.83 13.90
N LYS A 24 -16.02 -22.57 13.73
CA LYS A 24 -17.11 -22.15 12.86
C LYS A 24 -16.71 -20.91 12.04
N PRO A 25 -17.25 -20.72 10.83
CA PRO A 25 -17.02 -19.46 10.13
C PRO A 25 -17.67 -18.31 10.90
N LEU A 26 -17.04 -17.14 10.84
CA LEU A 26 -17.62 -15.87 11.25
C LEU A 26 -18.02 -15.12 10.00
N VAL A 27 -19.28 -14.74 9.89
CA VAL A 27 -19.77 -13.89 8.81
C VAL A 27 -20.16 -12.54 9.38
N VAL A 28 -19.77 -11.45 8.73
CA VAL A 28 -20.16 -10.07 9.07
C VAL A 28 -20.75 -9.44 7.82
N GLN A 29 -22.06 -9.24 7.80
CA GLN A 29 -22.78 -8.68 6.67
C GLN A 29 -23.58 -7.46 7.09
N PHE A 30 -23.60 -6.43 6.25
CA PHE A 30 -24.48 -5.28 6.41
C PHE A 30 -24.64 -4.56 5.07
N SER A 31 -25.70 -3.78 4.95
CA SER A 31 -25.91 -2.90 3.79
C SER A 31 -25.53 -1.46 4.13
N VAL A 32 -24.95 -0.77 3.15
CA VAL A 32 -24.60 0.65 3.22
C VAL A 32 -25.09 1.34 1.96
N LYS A 33 -25.73 2.50 2.13
CA LYS A 33 -26.13 3.37 1.04
C LYS A 33 -25.61 4.78 1.26
N HIS A 34 -24.86 5.31 0.31
CA HIS A 34 -24.35 6.69 0.33
C HIS A 34 -25.18 7.60 -0.60
N GLU A 35 -26.48 7.71 -0.36
CA GLU A 35 -27.41 8.45 -1.24
C GLU A 35 -27.09 9.94 -1.37
N GLN A 36 -26.37 10.49 -0.39
CA GLN A 36 -25.92 11.88 -0.39
C GLN A 36 -24.75 12.15 -1.34
N ASN A 37 -24.20 11.14 -2.02
CA ASN A 37 -22.91 11.20 -2.73
C ASN A 37 -21.80 11.66 -1.78
N ILE A 38 -21.40 10.76 -0.87
CA ILE A 38 -20.39 11.05 0.15
C ILE A 38 -19.03 11.37 -0.50
N ASP A 39 -18.37 12.40 0.01
CA ASP A 39 -17.05 12.84 -0.44
C ASP A 39 -15.94 12.36 0.50
N CYS A 40 -16.15 12.47 1.81
CA CYS A 40 -15.27 11.89 2.82
C CYS A 40 -16.05 11.42 4.06
N GLY A 41 -15.97 10.13 4.36
CA GLY A 41 -16.43 9.52 5.58
C GLY A 41 -16.40 7.99 5.57
N GLY A 42 -16.42 7.42 6.77
CA GLY A 42 -16.44 5.99 6.99
C GLY A 42 -17.83 5.38 6.80
N GLY A 43 -17.85 4.14 6.34
CA GLY A 43 -19.03 3.30 6.16
C GLY A 43 -18.86 1.90 6.75
N TYR A 44 -18.00 1.73 7.76
CA TYR A 44 -17.62 0.43 8.32
C TYR A 44 -18.30 0.13 9.67
N VAL A 45 -18.24 -1.14 10.07
CA VAL A 45 -18.62 -1.62 11.40
C VAL A 45 -17.39 -2.07 12.18
N LYS A 46 -17.46 -2.00 13.50
CA LYS A 46 -16.51 -2.61 14.43
C LYS A 46 -17.21 -3.72 15.21
N LEU A 47 -16.60 -4.89 15.29
CA LEU A 47 -16.97 -5.93 16.25
C LEU A 47 -16.07 -5.84 17.46
N VAL A 48 -16.66 -5.91 18.65
CA VAL A 48 -15.95 -5.71 19.92
C VAL A 48 -16.31 -6.84 20.89
N ASP A 49 -15.36 -7.16 21.77
CA ASP A 49 -15.51 -8.12 22.86
C ASP A 49 -16.55 -7.67 23.91
N CYS A 50 -16.74 -8.46 24.97
CA CYS A 50 -17.72 -8.16 26.01
C CYS A 50 -17.26 -7.11 27.03
N SER A 51 -16.02 -6.64 26.94
CA SER A 51 -15.40 -5.70 27.89
C SER A 51 -15.73 -4.23 27.60
N LEU A 52 -16.25 -3.93 26.40
CA LEU A 52 -16.57 -2.57 25.98
C LEU A 52 -17.62 -1.89 26.88
N ASP A 53 -17.28 -0.70 27.38
CA ASP A 53 -18.27 0.25 27.89
C ASP A 53 -18.91 1.00 26.70
N GLN A 54 -20.16 0.66 26.40
CA GLN A 54 -20.90 1.28 25.29
C GLN A 54 -21.10 2.79 25.47
N THR A 55 -21.07 3.30 26.70
CA THR A 55 -21.28 4.73 26.99
C THR A 55 -20.05 5.57 26.69
N ASP A 56 -18.88 4.94 26.53
CA ASP A 56 -17.58 5.57 26.25
C ASP A 56 -16.95 5.02 24.96
N MET A 57 -17.75 4.48 24.04
CA MET A 57 -17.23 3.97 22.76
C MET A 57 -16.73 5.12 21.87
N HIS A 58 -15.49 5.01 21.39
CA HIS A 58 -14.81 6.03 20.60
C HIS A 58 -13.76 5.43 19.64
N GLY A 59 -13.12 6.30 18.83
CA GLY A 59 -12.12 5.95 17.81
C GLY A 59 -11.08 4.91 18.23
N GLU A 60 -10.53 5.10 19.44
CA GLU A 60 -9.45 4.29 20.01
C GLU A 60 -9.94 3.08 20.84
N SER A 61 -11.25 2.86 20.98
CA SER A 61 -11.76 1.72 21.74
C SER A 61 -11.26 0.42 21.08
N PRO A 62 -10.74 -0.55 21.86
CA PRO A 62 -10.33 -1.84 21.33
C PRO A 62 -11.47 -2.50 20.56
N TYR A 63 -11.13 -3.18 19.46
CA TYR A 63 -12.06 -3.94 18.66
C TYR A 63 -11.37 -5.21 18.18
N GLU A 64 -12.16 -6.22 17.83
CA GLU A 64 -11.70 -7.50 17.32
C GLU A 64 -11.58 -7.49 15.79
N ILE A 65 -12.54 -6.84 15.13
CA ILE A 65 -12.64 -6.71 13.68
C ILE A 65 -13.18 -5.33 13.33
N MET A 66 -12.60 -4.66 12.34
CA MET A 66 -13.22 -3.52 11.65
C MET A 66 -13.39 -3.87 10.18
N PHE A 67 -14.61 -3.76 9.67
CA PHE A 67 -14.93 -4.16 8.30
C PHE A 67 -15.90 -3.18 7.62
N GLY A 68 -15.57 -2.74 6.41
CA GLY A 68 -16.49 -2.00 5.55
C GLY A 68 -15.87 -0.89 4.71
N PRO A 69 -16.68 -0.21 3.89
CA PRO A 69 -16.22 0.87 3.02
C PRO A 69 -15.70 2.08 3.79
N ASP A 70 -14.69 2.73 3.24
CA ASP A 70 -14.15 4.02 3.68
C ASP A 70 -13.78 4.85 2.46
N ILE A 71 -14.39 6.04 2.38
CA ILE A 71 -14.28 6.95 1.25
C ILE A 71 -13.73 8.26 1.78
N CYS A 72 -12.65 8.78 1.21
CA CYS A 72 -12.17 10.12 1.46
C CYS A 72 -11.46 10.69 0.23
N GLY A 73 -12.19 11.52 -0.50
CA GLY A 73 -11.74 12.13 -1.75
C GLY A 73 -11.48 11.10 -2.86
N PRO A 74 -10.69 11.49 -3.88
CA PRO A 74 -10.36 10.59 -4.99
C PRO A 74 -9.31 9.53 -4.60
N GLY A 75 -8.50 9.78 -3.57
CA GLY A 75 -7.36 8.94 -3.18
C GLY A 75 -7.72 7.75 -2.30
N THR A 76 -8.73 7.88 -1.44
CA THR A 76 -9.14 6.81 -0.52
C THR A 76 -10.54 6.36 -0.88
N LYS A 77 -10.68 5.23 -1.58
CA LYS A 77 -11.96 4.50 -1.63
C LYS A 77 -11.67 3.01 -1.55
N LYS A 78 -11.73 2.47 -0.34
CA LYS A 78 -11.35 1.08 -0.08
C LYS A 78 -12.27 0.46 0.95
N VAL A 79 -12.29 -0.86 0.99
CA VAL A 79 -12.92 -1.64 2.06
C VAL A 79 -11.85 -1.92 3.10
N HIS A 80 -12.02 -1.41 4.31
CA HIS A 80 -11.19 -1.82 5.44
C HIS A 80 -11.55 -3.25 5.82
N VAL A 81 -10.52 -4.07 6.04
CA VAL A 81 -10.62 -5.36 6.70
C VAL A 81 -9.47 -5.41 7.70
N ILE A 82 -9.75 -4.99 8.93
CA ILE A 82 -8.77 -4.87 10.00
C ILE A 82 -9.07 -5.90 11.05
N LEU A 83 -8.04 -6.67 11.43
CA LEU A 83 -8.14 -7.76 12.36
C LEU A 83 -7.21 -7.49 13.54
N SER A 84 -7.75 -7.53 14.76
CA SER A 84 -6.94 -7.44 15.97
C SER A 84 -6.24 -8.77 16.23
N TYR A 85 -4.94 -8.71 16.52
CA TYR A 85 -4.12 -9.84 16.89
C TYR A 85 -3.03 -9.39 17.85
N LYS A 86 -2.88 -10.09 19.00
CA LYS A 86 -1.90 -9.78 20.05
C LYS A 86 -1.89 -8.29 20.48
N GLY A 87 -3.08 -7.68 20.55
CA GLY A 87 -3.27 -6.30 20.99
C GLY A 87 -2.91 -5.24 19.94
N LYS A 88 -2.70 -5.63 18.68
CA LYS A 88 -2.45 -4.72 17.55
C LYS A 88 -3.51 -4.92 16.47
N ASN A 89 -3.86 -3.82 15.81
CA ASN A 89 -4.79 -3.83 14.69
C ASN A 89 -4.01 -3.95 13.39
N HIS A 90 -4.18 -5.07 12.68
CA HIS A 90 -3.51 -5.33 11.41
C HIS A 90 -4.47 -5.04 10.26
N LEU A 91 -4.06 -4.15 9.35
CA LEU A 91 -4.79 -3.86 8.13
C LEU A 91 -4.48 -4.93 7.09
N ILE A 92 -5.46 -5.22 6.23
CA ILE A 92 -5.24 -6.05 5.05
C ILE A 92 -4.24 -5.37 4.11
N ASN A 93 -3.31 -6.15 3.57
CA ASN A 93 -2.28 -5.69 2.63
C ASN A 93 -2.83 -5.45 1.21
N LYS A 94 -3.98 -6.06 0.89
CA LYS A 94 -4.66 -5.93 -0.40
C LYS A 94 -5.53 -4.68 -0.47
N ASP A 95 -5.57 -4.06 -1.66
CA ASP A 95 -6.44 -2.92 -1.93
C ASP A 95 -7.79 -3.40 -2.51
N ILE A 96 -8.82 -3.38 -1.66
CA ILE A 96 -10.18 -3.77 -2.04
C ILE A 96 -10.98 -2.51 -2.34
N ARG A 97 -11.36 -2.30 -3.60
CA ARG A 97 -12.14 -1.13 -4.00
C ARG A 97 -13.57 -1.21 -3.45
N CYS A 98 -14.01 -0.17 -2.73
CA CYS A 98 -15.41 -0.05 -2.33
C CYS A 98 -16.27 0.60 -3.42
N LYS A 99 -17.60 0.44 -3.31
CA LYS A 99 -18.58 1.14 -4.14
C LYS A 99 -18.75 2.57 -3.66
N ASP A 100 -18.86 3.51 -4.59
CA ASP A 100 -18.91 4.95 -4.32
C ASP A 100 -20.09 5.65 -5.02
N ASP A 101 -21.07 4.87 -5.49
CA ASP A 101 -22.30 5.38 -6.06
C ASP A 101 -23.38 5.61 -4.97
N GLY A 102 -24.56 6.10 -5.39
CA GLY A 102 -25.67 6.43 -4.49
C GLY A 102 -26.61 5.27 -4.15
N TYR A 103 -26.31 4.05 -4.58
CA TYR A 103 -27.14 2.86 -4.37
C TYR A 103 -26.78 2.14 -3.07
N THR A 104 -27.68 1.22 -2.68
CA THR A 104 -27.45 0.35 -1.53
C THR A 104 -26.55 -0.79 -1.97
N HIS A 105 -25.47 -1.03 -1.23
CA HIS A 105 -24.57 -2.14 -1.45
C HIS A 105 -24.45 -3.01 -0.20
N PHE A 106 -24.39 -4.32 -0.40
CA PHE A 106 -24.12 -5.29 0.67
C PHE A 106 -22.63 -5.56 0.76
N TYR A 107 -22.07 -5.43 1.96
CA TYR A 107 -20.69 -5.81 2.26
C TYR A 107 -20.70 -7.02 3.18
N THR A 108 -19.99 -8.08 2.78
CA THR A 108 -19.92 -9.34 3.54
C THR A 108 -18.48 -9.76 3.71
N LEU A 109 -18.06 -9.96 4.96
CA LEU A 109 -16.79 -10.57 5.32
C LEU A 109 -17.06 -11.96 5.86
N ILE A 110 -16.34 -12.95 5.35
CA ILE A 110 -16.38 -14.33 5.82
C ILE A 110 -14.96 -14.68 6.30
N VAL A 111 -14.83 -15.11 7.54
CA VAL A 111 -13.57 -15.60 8.12
C VAL A 111 -13.77 -17.05 8.55
N LYS A 112 -12.97 -17.97 8.02
CA LYS A 112 -13.17 -19.41 8.20
C LYS A 112 -12.18 -20.01 9.22
N PRO A 113 -12.50 -21.19 9.80
CA PRO A 113 -11.65 -21.86 10.79
C PRO A 113 -10.29 -22.34 10.28
N ASP A 114 -10.09 -22.39 8.96
CA ASP A 114 -8.86 -22.80 8.30
C ASP A 114 -7.92 -21.62 8.00
N ASN A 115 -8.11 -20.48 8.68
CA ASN A 115 -7.39 -19.23 8.44
C ASN A 115 -7.57 -18.66 7.02
N THR A 116 -8.64 -19.01 6.31
CA THR A 116 -9.02 -18.34 5.06
C THR A 116 -10.08 -17.27 5.28
N TYR A 117 -10.16 -16.32 4.36
CA TYR A 117 -11.20 -15.29 4.36
C TYR A 117 -11.73 -15.02 2.95
N GLU A 118 -12.93 -14.45 2.88
CA GLU A 118 -13.55 -13.95 1.66
C GLU A 118 -14.22 -12.60 1.93
N VAL A 119 -14.13 -11.70 0.97
CA VAL A 119 -14.87 -10.44 0.96
C VAL A 119 -15.79 -10.44 -0.25
N LEU A 120 -17.08 -10.26 -0.01
CA LEU A 120 -18.10 -10.15 -1.04
C LEU A 120 -18.71 -8.75 -1.00
N ILE A 121 -18.97 -8.20 -2.19
CA ILE A 121 -19.76 -6.99 -2.38
C ILE A 121 -20.94 -7.36 -3.28
N ASP A 122 -22.17 -7.11 -2.83
CA ASP A 122 -23.40 -7.44 -3.55
C ASP A 122 -23.49 -8.93 -3.94
N ASN A 123 -23.13 -9.82 -3.00
CA ASN A 123 -23.01 -11.28 -3.20
C ASN A 123 -21.95 -11.72 -4.24
N GLU A 124 -21.19 -10.81 -4.81
CA GLU A 124 -20.06 -11.14 -5.68
C GLU A 124 -18.76 -11.17 -4.88
N LYS A 125 -18.01 -12.27 -5.00
CA LYS A 125 -16.70 -12.39 -4.36
C LYS A 125 -15.70 -11.47 -5.05
N VAL A 126 -15.29 -10.42 -4.33
CA VAL A 126 -14.31 -9.44 -4.82
C VAL A 126 -12.90 -9.75 -4.36
N GLU A 127 -12.74 -10.44 -3.22
CA GLU A 127 -11.43 -10.81 -2.69
C GLU A 127 -11.49 -12.12 -1.87
N SER A 128 -10.39 -12.88 -1.85
CA SER A 128 -10.24 -14.06 -1.00
C SER A 128 -8.76 -14.45 -0.83
N GLY A 129 -8.42 -15.07 0.29
CA GLY A 129 -7.05 -15.54 0.53
C GLY A 129 -6.87 -16.17 1.90
N ASN A 130 -5.61 -16.22 2.35
CA ASN A 130 -5.22 -16.68 3.67
C ASN A 130 -4.90 -15.47 4.57
N LEU A 131 -5.27 -15.57 5.83
CA LEU A 131 -4.97 -14.57 6.85
C LEU A 131 -3.47 -14.35 7.06
N GLU A 132 -2.66 -15.41 6.98
CA GLU A 132 -1.20 -15.32 7.15
C GLU A 132 -0.51 -14.56 6.01
N ASP A 133 -1.02 -14.66 4.78
CA ASP A 133 -0.38 -14.07 3.60
C ASP A 133 -0.83 -12.63 3.37
N ASP A 134 -2.09 -12.32 3.70
CA ASP A 134 -2.72 -11.03 3.38
C ASP A 134 -2.69 -10.02 4.54
N TRP A 135 -2.15 -10.40 5.71
CA TRP A 135 -1.90 -9.53 6.87
C TRP A 135 -0.54 -9.81 7.50
N ASP A 136 0.07 -8.77 8.06
CA ASP A 136 1.36 -8.86 8.76
C ASP A 136 1.19 -9.32 10.23
N PHE A 137 0.55 -10.47 10.47
CA PHE A 137 0.35 -11.01 11.83
C PHE A 137 1.61 -11.60 12.44
N LEU A 138 2.38 -12.30 11.61
CA LEU A 138 3.53 -13.11 12.00
C LEU A 138 4.80 -12.51 11.43
N ALA A 139 5.95 -12.85 12.02
CA ALA A 139 7.24 -12.50 11.44
C ALA A 139 7.39 -13.14 10.04
N PRO A 140 8.19 -12.57 9.12
CA PRO A 140 8.37 -13.15 7.80
C PRO A 140 8.98 -14.55 7.91
N LYS A 141 8.53 -15.50 7.08
CA LYS A 141 9.02 -16.90 7.07
C LYS A 141 10.53 -16.98 6.83
N LYS A 142 11.06 -16.07 6.01
CA LYS A 142 12.48 -15.98 5.65
C LYS A 142 13.03 -14.60 5.90
N ILE A 143 14.29 -14.54 6.31
CA ILE A 143 15.07 -13.31 6.47
C ILE A 143 16.40 -13.44 5.75
N LYS A 144 16.99 -12.31 5.34
CA LYS A 144 18.36 -12.28 4.84
C LYS A 144 19.32 -12.70 5.94
N ASP A 145 20.24 -13.61 5.65
CA ASP A 145 21.21 -14.13 6.62
C ASP A 145 22.09 -13.01 7.21
N PRO A 146 21.94 -12.61 8.48
CA PRO A 146 22.72 -11.51 9.03
C PRO A 146 24.24 -11.78 9.05
N ASN A 147 24.66 -13.03 8.88
CA ASN A 147 26.07 -13.43 8.84
C ASN A 147 26.63 -13.48 7.41
N ALA A 148 25.78 -13.51 6.38
CA ALA A 148 26.23 -13.56 5.01
C ALA A 148 26.74 -12.19 4.56
N LYS A 149 27.92 -12.19 3.95
CA LYS A 149 28.52 -11.02 3.32
C LYS A 149 28.90 -11.38 1.90
N LYS A 150 28.83 -10.40 1.01
CA LYS A 150 29.36 -10.54 -0.34
C LYS A 150 30.84 -10.95 -0.24
N PRO A 151 31.25 -12.08 -0.83
CA PRO A 151 32.65 -12.48 -0.84
C PRO A 151 33.52 -11.43 -1.53
N GLU A 152 34.73 -11.19 -1.01
CA GLU A 152 35.67 -10.22 -1.60
C GLU A 152 36.08 -10.61 -3.03
N ASP A 153 36.06 -11.91 -3.35
CA ASP A 153 36.36 -12.46 -4.67
C ASP A 153 35.13 -12.50 -5.60
N TRP A 154 33.99 -11.93 -5.20
CA TRP A 154 32.79 -11.90 -6.01
C TRP A 154 32.73 -10.64 -6.89
N ASP A 155 33.05 -10.81 -8.17
CA ASP A 155 32.93 -9.74 -9.15
C ASP A 155 31.51 -9.69 -9.74
N ASP A 156 30.77 -8.65 -9.37
CA ASP A 156 29.42 -8.35 -9.86
C ASP A 156 29.42 -7.31 -10.99
N LYS A 157 30.60 -6.87 -11.45
CA LYS A 157 30.70 -5.99 -12.61
C LYS A 157 30.65 -6.82 -13.87
N ALA A 158 29.57 -6.70 -14.62
CA ALA A 158 29.41 -7.37 -15.91
C ALA A 158 30.47 -6.93 -16.93
N THR A 159 30.90 -5.66 -16.85
CA THR A 159 31.94 -5.10 -17.72
C THR A 159 33.06 -4.44 -16.93
N ILE A 160 34.26 -4.47 -17.49
CA ILE A 160 35.46 -3.78 -16.99
C ILE A 160 36.01 -2.85 -18.06
N PRO A 161 36.64 -1.71 -17.69
CA PRO A 161 37.36 -0.89 -18.63
C PRO A 161 38.45 -1.69 -19.34
N ASP A 162 38.55 -1.55 -20.65
CA ASP A 162 39.60 -2.13 -21.47
C ASP A 162 40.96 -1.57 -21.01
N PRO A 163 41.86 -2.41 -20.46
CA PRO A 163 43.16 -1.95 -19.97
C PRO A 163 44.09 -1.50 -21.11
N ASP A 164 43.82 -1.92 -22.35
CA ASP A 164 44.61 -1.57 -23.52
C ASP A 164 44.04 -0.36 -24.28
N ASP A 165 42.82 0.07 -23.97
CA ASP A 165 42.21 1.27 -24.54
C ASP A 165 42.81 2.51 -23.87
N LYS A 166 43.65 3.22 -24.61
CA LYS A 166 44.29 4.46 -24.14
C LYS A 166 43.57 5.65 -24.74
N LYS A 167 43.40 6.69 -23.92
CA LYS A 167 42.91 7.99 -24.37
C LYS A 167 43.73 8.48 -25.56
N PRO A 168 43.09 8.72 -26.73
CA PRO A 168 43.78 9.31 -27.87
C PRO A 168 44.31 10.70 -27.53
N GLU A 169 45.51 11.05 -28.00
CA GLU A 169 46.12 12.37 -27.76
C GLU A 169 45.25 13.54 -28.28
N ASP A 170 44.42 13.29 -29.31
CA ASP A 170 43.52 14.28 -29.94
C ASP A 170 42.10 14.32 -29.33
N TRP A 171 41.91 13.77 -28.12
CA TRP A 171 40.59 13.72 -27.48
C TRP A 171 40.28 14.96 -26.62
N ASP A 172 41.29 15.52 -25.95
CA ASP A 172 41.13 16.70 -25.09
C ASP A 172 41.14 17.98 -25.92
N LYS A 173 40.02 18.21 -26.61
CA LYS A 173 39.76 19.47 -27.31
C LYS A 173 38.95 20.39 -26.40
N PRO A 174 39.16 21.72 -26.45
CA PRO A 174 38.38 22.66 -25.66
C PRO A 174 36.92 22.63 -26.09
N GLU A 175 36.00 22.76 -25.13
CA GLU A 175 34.54 22.76 -25.36
C GLU A 175 34.10 23.93 -26.23
N HIS A 176 34.77 25.09 -26.09
CA HIS A 176 34.54 26.26 -26.92
C HIS A 176 35.82 26.68 -27.65
N ILE A 177 35.66 27.08 -28.91
CA ILE A 177 36.71 27.65 -29.76
C ILE A 177 36.28 29.03 -30.28
N PRO A 178 37.22 29.94 -30.57
CA PRO A 178 36.93 31.16 -31.32
C PRO A 178 36.19 30.87 -32.62
N ASP A 179 35.10 31.59 -32.89
CA ASP A 179 34.34 31.46 -34.14
C ASP A 179 35.22 31.81 -35.36
N PRO A 180 35.54 30.83 -36.23
CA PRO A 180 36.40 31.07 -37.38
C PRO A 180 35.74 31.94 -38.47
N ASP A 181 34.40 32.04 -38.45
CA ASP A 181 33.63 32.85 -39.40
C ASP A 181 33.32 34.26 -38.86
N ALA A 182 33.64 34.53 -37.58
CA ALA A 182 33.52 35.85 -37.01
C ALA A 182 34.65 36.76 -37.52
N SER A 183 34.27 37.85 -38.18
CA SER A 183 35.17 38.94 -38.53
C SER A 183 34.89 40.16 -37.65
N LYS A 184 35.94 40.89 -37.31
CA LYS A 184 35.85 42.16 -36.61
C LYS A 184 34.87 43.11 -37.34
N PRO A 185 33.84 43.66 -36.66
CA PRO A 185 32.93 44.61 -37.27
C PRO A 185 33.64 45.88 -37.78
N GLU A 186 33.16 46.45 -38.89
CA GLU A 186 33.76 47.66 -39.48
C GLU A 186 33.69 48.88 -38.55
N ASP A 187 32.71 48.93 -37.65
CA ASP A 187 32.50 50.02 -36.67
C ASP A 187 33.22 49.79 -35.31
N TRP A 188 34.12 48.81 -35.19
CA TRP A 188 34.84 48.53 -33.93
C TRP A 188 36.08 49.43 -33.75
N ASP A 189 36.19 50.12 -32.61
CA ASP A 189 37.31 50.99 -32.26
C ASP A 189 38.17 50.38 -31.14
N ASP A 190 39.39 49.94 -31.44
CA ASP A 190 40.26 49.28 -30.45
C ASP A 190 40.74 50.22 -29.32
N GLU A 191 40.75 51.55 -29.52
CA GLU A 191 41.15 52.52 -28.47
C GLU A 191 40.01 52.76 -27.46
N MET A 192 38.75 52.62 -27.89
CA MET A 192 37.57 52.88 -27.08
C MET A 192 36.92 51.59 -26.52
N ASP A 193 36.92 50.50 -27.30
CA ASP A 193 36.23 49.23 -26.99
C ASP A 193 37.19 48.10 -26.58
N GLY A 194 38.50 48.27 -26.80
CA GLY A 194 39.56 47.29 -26.51
C GLY A 194 39.90 46.36 -27.68
N GLU A 195 40.90 45.48 -27.51
CA GLU A 195 41.25 44.49 -28.55
C GLU A 195 40.05 43.56 -28.81
N TRP A 196 39.60 43.52 -30.06
CA TRP A 196 38.48 42.67 -30.45
C TRP A 196 38.83 41.18 -30.31
N GLU A 197 38.01 40.45 -29.56
CA GLU A 197 38.06 38.99 -29.46
C GLU A 197 36.83 38.37 -30.13
N PRO A 198 37.01 37.35 -31.01
CA PRO A 198 35.88 36.65 -31.62
C PRO A 198 35.01 35.95 -30.56
N PRO A 199 33.68 35.84 -30.79
CA PRO A 199 32.82 35.07 -29.92
C PRO A 199 33.24 33.60 -29.89
N MET A 200 33.13 32.98 -28.72
CA MET A 200 33.40 31.55 -28.55
C MET A 200 32.17 30.75 -29.01
N VAL A 201 32.40 29.75 -29.88
CA VAL A 201 31.38 28.81 -30.36
C VAL A 201 31.72 27.39 -29.93
N ASP A 202 30.69 26.53 -29.87
CA ASP A 202 30.87 25.12 -29.52
C ASP A 202 31.78 24.42 -30.51
N ASN A 203 32.83 23.77 -30.00
CA ASN A 203 33.80 23.08 -30.82
C ASN A 203 33.19 21.77 -31.39
N PRO A 204 33.03 21.63 -32.71
CA PRO A 204 32.46 20.42 -33.32
C PRO A 204 33.29 19.16 -33.05
N ASP A 205 34.58 19.32 -32.73
CA ASP A 205 35.49 18.22 -32.42
C ASP A 205 35.54 17.88 -30.92
N TYR A 206 34.83 18.60 -30.04
CA TYR A 206 34.75 18.25 -28.62
C TYR A 206 33.95 16.96 -28.42
N LYS A 207 34.61 15.93 -27.88
CA LYS A 207 34.04 14.59 -27.71
C LYS A 207 33.63 14.28 -26.25
N GLY A 208 33.67 15.27 -25.37
CA GLY A 208 33.38 15.12 -23.94
C GLY A 208 34.49 14.39 -23.16
N GLU A 209 34.20 14.07 -21.90
CA GLU A 209 35.14 13.29 -21.06
C GLU A 209 35.37 11.89 -21.65
N TRP A 210 36.63 11.55 -21.88
CA TRP A 210 36.98 10.23 -22.40
C TRP A 210 36.64 9.13 -21.39
N GLN A 211 35.95 8.09 -21.86
CA GLN A 211 35.71 6.86 -21.12
C GLN A 211 36.27 5.68 -21.91
N ALA A 212 37.06 4.84 -21.24
CA ALA A 212 37.59 3.63 -21.84
C ALA A 212 36.45 2.70 -22.29
N LYS A 213 36.66 2.00 -23.40
CA LYS A 213 35.75 0.93 -23.85
C LYS A 213 35.51 -0.07 -22.72
N GLN A 214 34.28 -0.55 -22.62
CA GLN A 214 33.90 -1.56 -21.65
C GLN A 214 34.00 -2.94 -22.32
N LEU A 215 34.78 -3.85 -21.73
CA LEU A 215 34.87 -5.25 -22.13
C LEU A 215 34.07 -6.13 -21.18
N ASP A 216 33.56 -7.25 -21.68
CA ASP A 216 32.92 -8.26 -20.84
C ASP A 216 33.94 -8.77 -19.82
N ASN A 217 33.54 -8.77 -18.55
CA ASN A 217 34.39 -9.20 -17.47
C ASN A 217 34.41 -10.74 -17.38
N PRO A 218 35.55 -11.40 -17.67
CA PRO A 218 35.64 -12.86 -17.61
C PRO A 218 35.47 -13.42 -16.19
N ASN A 219 35.63 -12.59 -15.14
CA ASN A 219 35.46 -12.97 -13.75
C ASN A 219 34.05 -12.69 -13.21
N TYR A 220 33.13 -12.19 -14.05
CA TYR A 220 31.77 -11.87 -13.62
C TYR A 220 31.06 -13.13 -13.11
N LYS A 221 30.67 -13.12 -11.83
CA LYS A 221 29.98 -14.24 -11.16
C LYS A 221 28.45 -14.02 -11.08
N GLY A 222 27.94 -12.92 -11.62
CA GLY A 222 26.54 -12.53 -11.48
C GLY A 222 26.34 -11.43 -10.42
N ALA A 223 25.16 -10.81 -10.41
CA ALA A 223 24.77 -9.96 -9.29
C ALA A 223 24.72 -10.81 -8.02
N TRP A 224 25.40 -10.37 -6.96
CA TRP A 224 25.39 -11.12 -5.70
C TRP A 224 23.99 -11.05 -5.07
N GLU A 225 23.34 -12.20 -4.94
CA GLU A 225 22.09 -12.34 -4.23
C GLU A 225 22.35 -12.73 -2.78
N HIS A 226 21.82 -11.93 -1.86
CA HIS A 226 21.98 -12.17 -0.44
C HIS A 226 21.18 -13.42 -0.03
N PRO A 227 21.79 -14.46 0.57
CA PRO A 227 21.07 -15.68 0.91
C PRO A 227 19.97 -15.41 1.95
N GLU A 228 18.86 -16.12 1.81
CA GLU A 228 17.72 -16.12 2.72
C GLU A 228 17.75 -17.38 3.60
N ILE A 229 17.52 -17.22 4.90
CA ILE A 229 17.42 -18.29 5.88
C ILE A 229 16.04 -18.28 6.54
N ASP A 230 15.65 -19.40 7.12
CA ASP A 230 14.43 -19.50 7.91
C ASP A 230 14.52 -18.57 9.12
N ASN A 231 13.45 -17.79 9.34
CA ASN A 231 13.43 -16.82 10.42
C ASN A 231 13.18 -17.53 11.77
N PRO A 232 14.11 -17.46 12.74
CA PRO A 232 13.91 -18.08 14.05
C PRO A 232 12.75 -17.47 14.84
N GLU A 233 12.34 -16.25 14.52
CA GLU A 233 11.20 -15.56 15.15
C GLU A 233 9.85 -15.94 14.51
N TYR A 234 9.85 -16.64 13.37
CA TYR A 234 8.62 -17.12 12.76
C TYR A 234 8.06 -18.32 13.53
N SER A 235 6.79 -18.21 13.91
CA SER A 235 6.00 -19.32 14.44
C SER A 235 4.64 -19.31 13.77
N ALA A 236 4.28 -20.41 13.13
CA ALA A 236 2.94 -20.62 12.59
C ALA A 236 1.88 -20.55 13.71
N ASP A 237 0.70 -20.04 13.38
CA ASP A 237 -0.46 -19.97 14.28
C ASP A 237 -1.73 -20.37 13.52
N ASP A 238 -2.33 -21.49 13.91
CA ASP A 238 -3.56 -22.00 13.28
C ASP A 238 -4.82 -21.25 13.76
N ASN A 239 -4.69 -20.30 14.69
CA ASN A 239 -5.81 -19.59 15.31
C ASN A 239 -5.88 -18.09 14.96
N LEU A 240 -5.27 -17.65 13.85
CA LEU A 240 -5.35 -16.25 13.40
C LEU A 240 -6.80 -15.77 13.18
N HIS A 241 -7.66 -16.69 12.73
CA HIS A 241 -9.10 -16.45 12.54
C HIS A 241 -9.89 -16.31 13.85
N LEU A 242 -9.38 -16.84 14.95
CA LEU A 242 -10.14 -17.08 16.17
C LEU A 242 -10.40 -15.79 16.92
N ARG A 243 -11.66 -15.58 17.31
CA ARG A 243 -12.13 -14.55 18.22
C ARG A 243 -12.83 -15.25 19.38
N ASN A 244 -12.24 -15.09 20.56
CA ASN A 244 -12.71 -15.79 21.76
C ASN A 244 -14.06 -15.26 22.24
N GLU A 245 -14.30 -13.97 22.03
CA GLU A 245 -15.49 -13.31 22.53
C GLU A 245 -15.86 -12.13 21.63
N ILE A 246 -17.08 -12.14 21.10
CA ILE A 246 -17.69 -11.05 20.35
C ILE A 246 -19.05 -10.79 20.97
N CYS A 247 -19.30 -9.55 21.38
CA CYS A 247 -20.48 -9.18 22.15
C CYS A 247 -21.19 -7.93 21.62
N THR A 248 -20.47 -7.10 20.86
CA THR A 248 -20.98 -5.78 20.48
C THR A 248 -20.66 -5.51 19.02
N VAL A 249 -21.64 -4.96 18.31
CA VAL A 249 -21.42 -4.30 17.02
C VAL A 249 -21.48 -2.80 17.24
N GLY A 250 -20.47 -2.09 16.74
CA GLY A 250 -20.32 -0.65 16.88
C GLY A 250 -20.16 0.04 15.52
N PHE A 251 -20.73 1.23 15.44
CA PHE A 251 -20.51 2.21 14.38
C PHE A 251 -19.75 3.36 15.02
N ASP A 252 -18.52 3.56 14.59
CA ASP A 252 -17.66 4.63 15.06
C ASP A 252 -16.98 5.27 13.85
N LEU A 253 -17.58 6.36 13.38
CA LEU A 253 -17.38 6.89 12.04
C LEU A 253 -17.25 8.40 12.07
N TRP A 254 -16.33 8.92 11.27
CA TRP A 254 -16.32 10.32 10.85
C TRP A 254 -17.04 10.46 9.51
N GLN A 255 -17.93 11.43 9.36
CA GLN A 255 -18.49 11.80 8.05
C GLN A 255 -18.50 13.33 7.88
N VAL A 256 -17.94 13.79 6.77
CA VAL A 256 -18.03 15.20 6.35
C VAL A 256 -19.45 15.50 5.88
N LYS A 257 -20.00 14.68 4.98
CA LYS A 257 -21.38 14.80 4.50
C LYS A 257 -22.24 13.64 5.03
N SER A 258 -23.22 13.98 5.85
CA SER A 258 -24.18 13.04 6.41
C SER A 258 -25.23 12.59 5.40
N GLY A 259 -25.92 11.49 5.72
CA GLY A 259 -26.93 10.87 4.87
C GLY A 259 -26.69 9.39 4.60
N THR A 260 -25.56 8.83 5.06
CA THR A 260 -25.27 7.40 4.89
C THR A 260 -26.28 6.59 5.68
N ILE A 261 -26.88 5.60 5.03
CA ILE A 261 -27.85 4.68 5.63
C ILE A 261 -27.19 3.31 5.78
N PHE A 262 -27.25 2.76 6.98
CA PHE A 262 -26.88 1.39 7.32
C PHE A 262 -28.12 0.56 7.60
N ASP A 263 -28.20 -0.65 7.09
CA ASP A 263 -29.28 -1.58 7.39
C ASP A 263 -28.80 -3.04 7.32
N ASN A 264 -29.69 -4.00 7.61
CA ASN A 264 -29.47 -5.44 7.43
C ASN A 264 -28.19 -5.99 8.09
N VAL A 265 -27.82 -5.46 9.26
CA VAL A 265 -26.63 -5.92 10.00
C VAL A 265 -26.87 -7.34 10.51
N LEU A 266 -26.03 -8.26 10.06
CA LEU A 266 -26.12 -9.70 10.34
C LEU A 266 -24.73 -10.23 10.68
N ILE A 267 -24.64 -11.02 11.76
CA ILE A 267 -23.37 -11.64 12.19
C ILE A 267 -23.59 -13.15 12.45
N PRO A 268 -23.84 -13.96 11.40
CA PRO A 268 -24.16 -15.37 11.55
C PRO A 268 -22.91 -16.26 11.49
N ASP A 269 -23.08 -17.54 11.83
CA ASP A 269 -22.12 -18.62 11.53
C ASP A 269 -22.51 -19.43 10.27
N ASP A 270 -23.56 -19.00 9.55
CA ASP A 270 -24.07 -19.61 8.33
C ASP A 270 -23.88 -18.68 7.13
N ILE A 271 -23.03 -19.11 6.19
CA ILE A 271 -22.73 -18.38 4.95
C ILE A 271 -23.95 -18.35 4.02
N GLU A 272 -24.73 -19.43 3.95
CA GLU A 272 -25.90 -19.47 3.05
C GLU A 272 -26.99 -18.50 3.51
N LEU A 273 -27.17 -18.35 4.83
CA LEU A 273 -28.11 -17.38 5.39
C LEU A 273 -27.75 -15.96 4.96
N ALA A 274 -26.47 -15.60 5.06
CA ALA A 274 -25.98 -14.29 4.65
C ALA A 274 -26.25 -14.03 3.16
N SER A 275 -25.91 -15.00 2.29
CA SER A 275 -26.17 -14.89 0.85
C SER A 275 -27.66 -14.76 0.51
N LYS A 276 -28.54 -15.49 1.21
CA LYS A 276 -30.00 -15.40 1.03
C LYS A 276 -30.50 -14.00 1.39
N VAL A 277 -30.10 -13.46 2.54
CA VAL A 277 -30.51 -12.12 3.00
C VAL A 277 -30.05 -11.02 2.04
N ALA A 278 -28.86 -11.14 1.45
CA ALA A 278 -28.36 -10.16 0.48
C ALA A 278 -29.03 -10.29 -0.91
N ALA A 279 -29.73 -11.39 -1.19
CA ALA A 279 -30.45 -11.62 -2.44
C ALA A 279 -31.94 -11.25 -2.39
N GLU A 280 -32.50 -11.04 -1.19
CA GLU A 280 -33.89 -10.60 -0.94
C GLU A 280 -34.03 -9.08 -1.01
#